data_AF-A0A353PEV6-F1
#
_entry.id   AF-A0A353PEV6-F1
#
_cell.length_a   1.000
_cell.length_b   1.000
_cell.length_c   1.000
_cell.angle_alpha   90.00
_cell.angle_beta   90.00
_cell.angle_gamma   90.00
#
_symmetry.space_group_name_H-M   'P 1'
#
loop_
_entity.id
_entity.type
_entity.pdbx_description
1 polymer ?
#
loop_
_entity_poly.entity_id
_entity_poly.type
_entity_poly.pdbx_seq_one_letter_code
_entity_poly.pdbx_strand_id
1 'polypeptide(L)' 'HDDPMADLMLNERDYAWISEEIVRFARNHCQGRIVSSLEGGYHLTALANGVAEHLSCLLSG' A
#
# COMPACT_ATOMS: atom_id res chain seq x y z
N HIS A 1 12.09 -3.69 -11.32
CA HIS A 1 11.06 -4.53 -11.95
C HIS A 1 11.21 -5.87 -11.28
N ASP A 2 10.59 -5.98 -10.11
CA ASP A 2 11.02 -7.00 -9.15
C ASP A 2 9.96 -8.11 -9.08
N ASP A 3 8.69 -7.77 -9.26
CA ASP A 3 7.61 -8.75 -9.35
C ASP A 3 7.52 -9.38 -10.74
N PRO A 4 7.74 -10.70 -10.88
CA PRO A 4 7.76 -11.38 -12.18
C PRO A 4 6.38 -11.50 -12.83
N MET A 5 5.29 -11.17 -12.12
CA MET A 5 3.92 -11.27 -12.62
C MET A 5 3.32 -9.90 -13.01
N ALA A 6 4.08 -8.82 -12.94
CA ALA A 6 3.59 -7.46 -13.21
C ALA A 6 4.50 -6.69 -14.17
N ASP A 7 3.91 -5.84 -15.02
CA ASP A 7 4.64 -4.90 -15.89
C ASP A 7 4.53 -3.45 -15.39
N LEU A 8 4.73 -3.29 -14.08
CA LEU A 8 4.70 -2.01 -13.38
C LEU A 8 6.06 -1.73 -12.73
N MET A 9 6.36 -0.43 -12.56
CA MET A 9 7.61 0.05 -11.98
C MET A 9 7.40 0.79 -10.66
N LEU A 10 6.39 0.36 -9.89
CA LEU A 10 6.14 0.89 -8.55
C LEU A 10 7.23 0.44 -7.58
N ASN A 11 7.67 1.35 -6.73
CA ASN A 11 8.54 1.06 -5.58
C ASN A 11 7.77 1.29 -4.26
N GLU A 12 8.41 1.02 -3.14
CA GLU A 12 7.82 1.12 -1.80
C GLU A 12 7.24 2.50 -1.48
N ARG A 13 7.83 3.60 -2.00
CA ARG A 13 7.32 4.96 -1.79
C ARG A 13 6.02 5.23 -2.53
N ASP A 14 5.83 4.56 -3.67
CA ASP A 14 4.58 4.67 -4.41
C ASP A 14 3.45 3.98 -3.63
N TYR A 15 3.73 2.84 -2.98
CA TYR A 15 2.78 2.20 -2.07
C TYR A 15 2.47 3.07 -0.86
N ALA A 16 3.46 3.74 -0.27
CA ALA A 16 3.23 4.73 0.80
C ALA A 16 2.28 5.84 0.32
N TRP A 17 2.58 6.47 -0.82
CA TRP A 17 1.79 7.56 -1.37
C TRP A 17 0.33 7.13 -1.66
N ILE A 18 0.12 5.98 -2.31
CA ILE A 18 -1.23 5.43 -2.56
C ILE A 18 -1.98 5.24 -1.23
N SER A 19 -1.30 4.72 -0.21
CA SER A 19 -1.90 4.45 1.10
C SER A 19 -2.32 5.75 1.80
N GLU A 20 -1.49 6.79 1.73
CA GLU A 20 -1.85 8.12 2.25
C GLU A 20 -3.08 8.70 1.55
N GLU A 21 -3.19 8.56 0.22
CA GLU A 21 -4.36 9.01 -0.53
C GLU A 21 -5.63 8.28 -0.09
N ILE A 22 -5.55 6.96 0.11
CA ILE A 22 -6.67 6.15 0.62
C ILE A 22 -7.07 6.62 2.04
N VAL A 23 -6.11 6.84 2.93
CA VAL A 23 -6.37 7.36 4.29
C VAL A 23 -7.02 8.74 4.25
N ARG A 24 -6.49 9.67 3.45
CA ARG A 24 -7.07 11.01 3.24
C ARG A 24 -8.51 10.91 2.76
N PHE A 25 -8.77 10.08 1.75
CA PHE A 25 -10.11 9.86 1.23
C PHE A 25 -11.05 9.28 2.30
N ALA A 26 -10.61 8.25 3.02
CA ALA A 26 -11.43 7.58 4.03
C ALA A 26 -11.81 8.51 5.19
N ARG A 27 -10.88 9.37 5.64
CA ARG A 27 -11.15 10.41 6.64
C ARG A 27 -12.28 11.35 6.18
N ASN A 28 -12.27 11.75 4.91
CA ASN A 28 -13.25 12.69 4.36
C ASN A 28 -14.63 12.07 4.08
N HIS A 29 -14.69 10.77 3.79
CA HIS A 29 -15.91 10.16 3.23
C HIS A 29 -16.49 9.00 4.05
N CYS A 30 -15.70 8.33 4.88
CA CYS A 30 -16.16 7.17 5.65
C CYS A 30 -15.64 7.14 7.09
N GLN A 31 -15.39 8.31 7.69
CA GLN A 31 -14.94 8.46 9.09
C GLN A 31 -13.67 7.66 9.38
N GLY A 32 -12.75 7.61 8.42
CA GLY A 32 -11.47 6.90 8.54
C GLY A 32 -11.58 5.38 8.53
N ARG A 33 -12.75 4.79 8.26
CA ARG A 33 -12.89 3.33 8.22
C ARG A 33 -12.24 2.74 6.97
N ILE A 34 -11.25 1.88 7.18
CA ILE A 34 -10.55 1.14 6.14
C ILE A 34 -10.49 -0.33 6.56
N VAL A 35 -10.71 -1.22 5.60
CA VAL A 35 -10.35 -2.64 5.71
C VAL A 35 -9.38 -2.91 4.57
N SER A 36 -8.20 -3.41 4.90
CA SER A 36 -7.18 -3.80 3.93
C SER A 36 -7.03 -5.33 3.94
N SER A 37 -6.86 -5.92 2.76
CA SER A 37 -6.64 -7.35 2.59
C SER A 37 -5.48 -7.56 1.62
N LEU A 38 -4.57 -8.47 1.97
CA LEU A 38 -3.44 -8.82 1.13
C LEU A 38 -3.92 -9.74 -0.01
N GLU A 39 -3.66 -9.34 -1.25
CA GLU A 39 -4.01 -10.11 -2.45
C GLU A 39 -2.77 -10.83 -3.03
N GLY A 40 -2.04 -10.17 -3.94
CA GLY A 40 -0.86 -10.72 -4.62
C GLY A 40 0.46 -10.07 -4.18
N GLY A 41 1.53 -10.45 -4.87
CA GLY A 41 2.90 -10.01 -4.61
C GLY A 41 3.83 -11.22 -4.57
N TYR A 42 4.67 -11.34 -5.59
CA TYR A 42 5.43 -12.56 -5.86
C TYR A 42 6.94 -12.36 -5.77
N HIS A 43 7.38 -11.11 -5.58
CA HIS A 43 8.73 -10.80 -5.13
C HIS A 43 8.75 -10.48 -3.64
N LEU A 44 9.13 -11.45 -2.81
CA LEU A 44 8.92 -11.41 -1.36
C LEU A 44 9.54 -10.18 -0.66
N THR A 45 10.73 -9.75 -1.06
CA THR A 45 11.38 -8.57 -0.47
C THR A 45 10.64 -7.29 -0.84
N ALA A 46 10.23 -7.16 -2.10
CA ALA A 46 9.49 -5.97 -2.55
C ALA A 46 8.09 -5.94 -1.91
N LEU A 47 7.44 -7.10 -1.81
CA LEU A 47 6.17 -7.24 -1.12
C LEU A 47 6.29 -6.83 0.35
N ALA A 48 7.29 -7.36 1.08
CA ALA A 48 7.49 -7.02 2.49
C ALA A 48 7.69 -5.52 2.70
N ASN A 49 8.51 -4.88 1.86
CA ASN A 49 8.75 -3.43 1.93
C ASN A 49 7.48 -2.63 1.63
N GLY A 50 6.76 -2.97 0.55
CA GLY A 50 5.51 -2.29 0.19
C GLY A 50 4.42 -2.44 1.25
N VAL A 51 4.28 -3.62 1.85
CA VAL A 51 3.33 -3.87 2.95
C VAL A 51 3.72 -3.06 4.19
N ALA A 52 5.01 -2.99 4.53
CA ALA A 52 5.47 -2.21 5.68
C ALA A 52 5.12 -0.72 5.52
N GLU A 53 5.38 -0.14 4.34
CA GLU A 53 5.00 1.24 4.03
C GLU A 53 3.47 1.44 4.06
N HIS A 54 2.70 0.53 3.46
CA HIS A 54 1.23 0.58 3.52
C HIS A 54 0.70 0.60 4.95
N LEU A 55 1.19 -0.31 5.81
CA LEU A 55 0.77 -0.39 7.21
C LEU A 55 1.22 0.83 8.03
N SER A 56 2.41 1.38 7.76
CA SER A 56 2.89 2.61 8.40
C SER A 56 1.91 3.78 8.17
N CYS A 57 1.43 3.93 6.94
CA CYS A 57 0.43 4.94 6.60
C CYS A 57 -0.92 4.69 7.29
N LEU A 58 -1.39 3.42 7.35
CA LEU A 58 -2.65 3.09 8.02
C LEU A 58 -2.60 3.32 9.54
N LEU A 59 -1.46 3.01 10.18
CA LEU A 59 -1.29 3.17 11.63
C LEU A 59 -1.08 4.62 12.06
N SER A 60 -0.56 5.46 11.17
CA SER A 60 -0.40 6.91 11.39
C SER A 60 -1.63 7.72 10.92
N GLY A 61 -2.61 7.01 10.36
CA GLY A 61 -3.85 7.51 9.74
C GLY A 61 -5.02 7.71 10.69
#